data_AF-A0A838UP56-F1
#
_entry.id   AF-A0A838UP56-F1
#
_cell.length_a   1.000
_cell.length_b   1.000
_cell.length_c   1.000
_cell.angle_alpha   90.00
_cell.angle_beta   90.00
_cell.angle_gamma   90.00
#
_symmetry.space_group_name_H-M   'P 1'
#
loop_
_entity.id
_entity.type
_entity.pdbx_description
1 polymer ?
#
loop_
_entity_poly.entity_id
_entity_poly.type
_entity_poly.pdbx_seq_one_letter_code
_entity_poly.pdbx_strand_id
1 'polypeptide(L)'
;MPKGQPLPPPSHRQLRHWEAVCVYLDSQPFRAVKHPLPSEPPMSVKLFKHMGCFGLVRHSNWDCTYRLHRRWRAMLKRLWDGVADEAQPEDDTPRDETPFIVDANADTIYVSLLAPDVEDDDELDKLRLLPEHLNDLCQHLKEKAQEEDKAVPSLWSLFGCELMMYKAGVGTKGNGKGISWSYLFRNDYVMLLLRKAPLGRLLGSVRLSAKLLWQFGPQVALDGVRQMVREMWSDAQAFYALTFRLSQLHLAVDVANFAPSPADLDRVLTHSKVKAVHVPSVDDEGADFPSVGSLEDYLDDVPDDWDGLPLDFYLDHDEIADLDDADEDDEEEEDLGDEQHADDEGATVYLYGKRASGFTFSPGSPLSAAWYNKELEERTSGKVWMREIHQAGGWQPHMSLFRVELRFMRPIMREMQNTLGKEAGAWLDDPWQAIQHYHDFWAYGVGLPPEHDLAPDVTHRGWMRLTLPQVNDKTRGRWPTDPVWHIIQRADFGAYTPPQALSRSKLIVHDAVAIDAEIYGLLRLRSVLHGRHEETTLTLSQELRAFANDMEDWDEVKNRDYTEEVREKARSLGRGVPLMPSQVFPPKKPYQRRRKLGDA
;
A
#
# COMPACT_ATOMS: atom_id res chain seq x y z
N MET A 1 38.11 5.62 40.83
CA MET A 1 38.85 6.52 39.92
C MET A 1 39.26 7.75 40.72
N PRO A 2 40.53 8.16 40.72
CA PRO A 2 40.92 9.46 41.27
C PRO A 2 40.11 10.56 40.57
N LYS A 3 39.56 11.51 41.34
CA LYS A 3 38.80 12.63 40.79
C LYS A 3 39.71 13.41 39.83
N GLY A 4 39.37 13.48 38.55
CA GLY A 4 40.03 14.37 37.57
C GLY A 4 40.79 13.71 36.42
N GLN A 5 40.88 12.37 36.33
CA GLN A 5 41.41 11.74 35.11
C GLN A 5 40.31 11.60 34.05
N PRO A 6 40.56 12.02 32.78
CA PRO A 6 39.62 11.80 31.70
C PRO A 6 39.43 10.29 31.49
N LEU A 7 38.17 9.86 31.35
CA LEU A 7 37.86 8.47 31.04
C LEU A 7 38.34 8.15 29.62
N PRO A 8 38.87 6.94 29.38
CA PRO A 8 39.16 6.51 28.02
C PRO A 8 37.87 6.53 27.18
N PRO A 9 37.96 6.86 25.88
CA PRO A 9 36.80 6.82 25.00
C PRO A 9 36.21 5.39 24.98
N PRO A 10 34.88 5.25 24.89
CA PRO A 10 34.24 3.94 24.78
C PRO A 10 34.60 3.28 23.45
N SER A 11 34.72 1.95 23.43
CA SER A 11 34.85 1.17 22.20
C SER A 11 33.55 1.18 21.37
N HIS A 12 33.62 0.91 20.07
CA HIS A 12 32.44 0.75 19.19
C HIS A 12 31.42 -0.26 19.76
N ARG A 13 31.90 -1.38 20.31
CA ARG A 13 31.05 -2.40 20.93
C ARG A 13 30.29 -1.83 22.14
N GLN A 14 30.95 -1.01 22.96
CA GLN A 14 30.30 -0.34 24.09
C GLN A 14 29.28 0.69 23.60
N LEU A 15 29.59 1.47 22.57
CA LEU A 15 28.67 2.45 22.01
C LEU A 15 27.41 1.82 21.42
N ARG A 16 27.53 0.72 20.65
CA ARG A 16 26.37 -0.05 20.17
C ARG A 16 25.51 -0.57 21.32
N HIS A 17 26.14 -1.06 22.38
CA HIS A 17 25.42 -1.53 23.55
C HIS A 17 24.72 -0.38 24.30
N TRP A 18 25.36 0.77 24.44
CA TRP A 18 24.76 1.96 25.04
C TRP A 18 23.62 2.51 24.21
N GLU A 19 23.72 2.48 22.89
CA GLU A 19 22.64 2.84 21.98
C GLU A 19 21.40 1.98 22.24
N ALA A 20 21.55 0.66 22.28
CA ALA A 20 20.45 -0.26 22.59
C ALA A 20 19.80 0.04 23.95
N VAL A 21 20.60 0.34 24.97
CA VAL A 21 20.08 0.72 26.31
C VAL A 21 19.39 2.07 26.29
N CYS A 22 19.93 3.06 25.57
CA CYS A 22 19.31 4.37 25.42
C CYS A 22 17.97 4.26 24.70
N VAL A 23 17.89 3.49 23.61
CA VAL A 23 16.63 3.23 22.88
C VAL A 23 15.61 2.55 23.78
N TYR A 24 16.03 1.51 24.52
CA TYR A 24 15.16 0.84 25.50
C TYR A 24 14.63 1.83 26.55
N LEU A 25 15.49 2.67 27.13
CA LEU A 25 15.06 3.67 28.10
C LEU A 25 14.14 4.73 27.47
N ASP A 26 14.39 5.17 26.24
CA ASP A 26 13.56 6.17 25.54
C ASP A 26 12.13 5.64 25.32
N SER A 27 11.97 4.31 25.22
CA SER A 27 10.67 3.64 25.11
C SER A 27 10.00 3.30 26.45
N GLN A 28 10.66 3.54 27.59
CA GLN A 28 10.05 3.32 28.91
C GLN A 28 9.30 4.59 29.38
N PRO A 29 8.22 4.44 30.18
CA PRO A 29 7.59 5.57 30.86
C PRO A 29 8.62 6.41 31.64
N PHE A 30 8.52 7.73 31.52
CA PHE A 30 9.45 8.70 32.13
C PHE A 30 10.92 8.56 31.69
N ARG A 31 11.16 7.81 30.62
CA ARG A 31 12.47 7.47 30.08
C ARG A 31 13.42 6.87 31.12
N ALA A 32 12.89 6.00 31.97
CA ALA A 32 13.55 5.55 33.18
C ALA A 32 13.44 4.05 33.41
N VAL A 33 14.39 3.48 34.16
CA VAL A 33 14.32 2.11 34.67
C VAL A 33 14.62 2.09 36.16
N LYS A 34 13.91 1.23 36.90
CA LYS A 34 14.11 0.99 38.34
C LYS A 34 14.69 -0.41 38.55
N HIS A 35 15.46 -0.58 39.62
CA HIS A 35 15.91 -1.92 40.02
C HIS A 35 14.71 -2.79 40.48
N PRO A 36 14.62 -4.07 40.11
CA PRO A 36 15.60 -4.88 39.37
C PRO A 36 15.67 -4.54 37.87
N LEU A 37 16.89 -4.60 37.31
CA LEU A 37 17.13 -4.23 35.91
C LEU A 37 16.70 -5.37 34.97
N PRO A 38 16.15 -5.05 33.78
CA PRO A 38 15.81 -6.04 32.77
C PRO A 38 17.03 -6.81 32.27
N SER A 39 16.82 -8.06 31.85
CA SER A 39 17.87 -8.90 31.24
C SER A 39 18.17 -8.51 29.79
N GLU A 40 17.23 -7.84 29.10
CA GLU A 40 17.37 -7.44 27.70
C GLU A 40 16.91 -5.98 27.47
N PRO A 41 17.79 -5.10 26.93
CA PRO A 41 19.23 -5.31 26.74
C PRO A 41 19.92 -5.58 28.10
N PRO A 42 21.04 -6.32 28.15
CA PRO A 42 21.69 -6.67 29.41
C PRO A 42 22.14 -5.42 30.16
N MET A 43 21.41 -5.06 31.21
CA MET A 43 21.64 -3.87 32.00
C MET A 43 22.26 -4.21 33.36
N SER A 44 23.19 -3.38 33.81
CA SER A 44 23.76 -3.50 35.15
C SER A 44 23.97 -2.13 35.78
N VAL A 45 23.97 -2.07 37.12
CA VAL A 45 24.33 -0.84 37.85
C VAL A 45 25.72 -0.34 37.43
N LYS A 46 26.65 -1.25 37.12
CA LYS A 46 27.99 -0.90 36.61
C LYS A 46 27.92 -0.23 35.24
N LEU A 47 27.07 -0.73 34.35
CA LEU A 47 26.82 -0.13 33.03
C LEU A 47 26.25 1.28 33.16
N PHE A 48 25.20 1.48 33.98
CA PHE A 48 24.61 2.80 34.14
C PHE A 48 25.54 3.80 34.83
N LYS A 49 26.36 3.37 35.79
CA LYS A 49 27.43 4.22 36.34
C LYS A 49 28.40 4.65 35.24
N HIS A 50 28.74 3.74 34.33
CA HIS A 50 29.63 4.04 33.21
C HIS A 50 28.98 5.03 32.22
N MET A 51 27.76 4.75 31.77
CA MET A 51 26.97 5.66 30.91
C MET A 51 26.76 7.03 31.55
N GLY A 52 26.55 7.09 32.87
CA GLY A 52 26.39 8.32 33.64
C GLY A 52 27.65 9.19 33.64
N CYS A 53 28.84 8.58 33.56
CA CYS A 53 30.08 9.34 33.40
C CYS A 53 30.17 10.08 32.05
N PHE A 54 29.45 9.63 31.03
CA PHE A 54 29.33 10.28 29.73
C PHE A 54 28.06 11.13 29.60
N GLY A 55 27.31 11.30 30.70
CA GLY A 55 26.09 12.11 30.74
C GLY A 55 24.87 11.48 30.05
N LEU A 56 24.96 10.24 29.54
CA LEU A 56 23.87 9.57 28.83
C LEU A 56 22.66 9.29 29.75
N VAL A 57 22.92 8.96 31.02
CA VAL A 57 21.90 8.67 32.02
C VAL A 57 22.18 9.41 33.33
N ARG A 58 21.14 9.63 34.14
CA ARG A 58 21.24 10.19 35.49
C ARG A 58 20.61 9.24 36.50
N HIS A 59 21.31 9.01 37.62
CA HIS A 59 20.77 8.24 38.73
C HIS A 59 20.04 9.16 39.71
N SER A 60 18.82 8.80 40.07
CA SER A 60 18.06 9.44 41.12
C SER A 60 18.35 8.74 42.46
N ASN A 61 18.87 9.50 43.42
CA ASN A 61 19.25 8.96 44.73
C ASN A 61 18.05 8.58 45.61
N TRP A 62 16.86 9.10 45.30
CA TRP A 62 15.68 8.90 46.15
C TRP A 62 14.95 7.58 45.86
N ASP A 63 14.84 7.21 44.59
CA ASP A 63 14.07 6.05 44.13
C ASP A 63 14.92 4.99 43.42
N CYS A 64 16.24 5.19 43.37
CA CYS A 64 17.21 4.35 42.65
C CYS A 64 16.86 4.14 41.17
N THR A 65 16.21 5.13 40.54
CA THR A 65 15.91 5.09 39.11
C THR A 65 17.07 5.62 38.29
N TYR A 66 17.28 5.05 37.11
CA TYR A 66 18.20 5.57 36.09
C TYR A 66 17.36 6.16 34.97
N ARG A 67 17.52 7.47 34.73
CA ARG A 67 16.76 8.22 33.72
C ARG A 67 17.66 8.59 32.55
N LEU A 68 17.16 8.43 31.34
CA LEU A 68 17.84 8.82 30.12
C LEU A 68 17.90 10.34 30.01
N HIS A 69 19.03 10.87 29.53
CA HIS A 69 19.18 12.30 29.31
C HIS A 69 18.44 12.73 28.04
N ARG A 70 17.72 13.87 28.06
CA ARG A 70 16.97 14.39 26.90
C ARG A 70 17.82 14.56 25.63
N ARG A 71 19.12 14.85 25.80
CA ARG A 71 20.10 15.03 24.70
C ARG A 71 20.94 13.78 24.40
N TRP A 72 20.51 12.59 24.81
CA TRP A 72 21.32 11.37 24.69
C TRP A 72 21.78 11.10 23.25
N ARG A 73 20.94 11.35 22.23
CA ARG A 73 21.28 11.15 20.81
C ARG A 73 22.47 12.01 20.36
N ALA A 74 22.45 13.30 20.71
CA ALA A 74 23.53 14.22 20.39
C ALA A 74 24.83 13.87 21.12
N MET A 75 24.73 13.43 22.40
CA MET A 75 25.90 13.00 23.16
C MET A 75 26.48 11.70 22.63
N LEU A 76 25.63 10.73 22.29
CA LEU A 76 26.05 9.46 21.71
C LEU A 76 26.70 9.67 20.34
N LYS A 77 26.14 10.56 19.49
CA LYS A 77 26.75 10.97 18.22
C LYS A 77 28.17 11.53 18.43
N ARG A 78 28.35 12.45 19.37
CA ARG A 78 29.69 12.99 19.69
C ARG A 78 30.68 11.92 20.15
N LEU A 79 30.19 10.89 20.85
CA LEU A 79 31.03 9.77 21.25
C LEU A 79 31.40 8.90 20.06
N TRP A 80 30.46 8.63 19.14
CA TRP A 80 30.71 7.93 17.88
C TRP A 80 31.74 8.66 17.02
N ASP A 81 31.59 9.97 16.84
CA ASP A 81 32.51 10.79 16.03
C ASP A 81 33.94 10.84 16.64
N GLY A 82 34.07 10.59 17.95
CA GLY A 82 35.34 10.63 18.68
C GLY A 82 36.08 9.29 18.77
N VAL A 83 35.48 8.20 18.28
CA VAL A 83 36.14 6.90 18.20
C VAL A 83 36.61 6.75 16.75
N ALA A 84 37.93 6.75 16.56
CA ALA A 84 38.50 6.43 15.25
C ALA A 84 37.95 5.06 14.83
N ASP A 85 37.43 4.97 13.60
CA ASP A 85 36.98 3.70 13.02
C ASP A 85 38.14 2.70 13.17
N GLU A 86 38.06 1.86 14.20
CA GLU A 86 38.75 0.59 14.19
C GLU A 86 38.11 -0.12 13.01
N ALA A 87 38.78 -0.05 11.85
CA ALA A 87 38.41 -0.81 10.66
C ALA A 87 38.02 -2.18 11.17
N GLN A 88 36.70 -2.48 11.17
CA GLN A 88 36.27 -3.81 11.52
C GLN A 88 37.10 -4.70 10.61
N PRO A 89 37.83 -5.70 11.15
CA PRO A 89 38.49 -6.65 10.27
C PRO A 89 37.40 -7.12 9.31
N GLU A 90 37.53 -6.71 8.04
CA GLU A 90 36.69 -7.22 6.98
C GLU A 90 36.89 -8.72 7.09
N ASP A 91 35.80 -9.41 7.46
CA ASP A 91 35.82 -10.84 7.65
C ASP A 91 35.87 -11.43 6.25
N ASP A 92 37.05 -11.31 5.62
CA ASP A 92 37.42 -11.62 4.23
C ASP A 92 37.23 -13.09 3.87
N THR A 93 36.67 -13.90 4.76
CA THR A 93 36.07 -15.16 4.35
C THR A 93 35.02 -14.85 3.28
N PRO A 94 35.20 -15.31 2.03
CA PRO A 94 34.17 -15.19 1.01
C PRO A 94 32.96 -15.97 1.50
N ARG A 95 32.01 -15.27 2.09
CA ARG A 95 30.73 -15.85 2.46
C ARG A 95 30.02 -16.14 1.15
N ASP A 96 29.45 -17.32 1.04
CA ASP A 96 28.56 -17.65 -0.08
C ASP A 96 27.28 -16.82 0.13
N GLU A 97 27.34 -15.55 -0.25
CA GLU A 97 26.29 -14.54 -0.08
C GLU A 97 25.21 -14.67 -1.16
N THR A 98 25.06 -15.85 -1.74
CA THR A 98 24.01 -16.09 -2.74
C THR A 98 22.66 -15.85 -2.07
N PRO A 99 21.84 -14.90 -2.57
CA PRO A 99 20.52 -14.66 -1.99
C PRO A 99 19.60 -15.86 -2.16
N PHE A 100 18.71 -16.06 -1.20
CA PHE A 100 17.67 -17.10 -1.27
C PHE A 100 16.41 -16.66 -0.53
N ILE A 101 15.26 -17.17 -0.95
CA ILE A 101 14.00 -16.96 -0.24
C ILE A 101 14.01 -17.82 1.01
N VAL A 102 13.85 -17.16 2.15
CA VAL A 102 13.70 -17.79 3.46
C VAL A 102 12.26 -18.28 3.61
N ASP A 103 11.30 -17.40 3.31
CA ASP A 103 9.88 -17.71 3.35
C ASP A 103 9.05 -16.70 2.54
N ALA A 104 7.81 -17.06 2.19
CA ALA A 104 6.88 -16.23 1.43
C ALA A 104 5.43 -16.53 1.84
N ASN A 105 4.65 -15.48 2.17
CA ASN A 105 3.25 -15.63 2.57
C ASN A 105 2.51 -14.29 2.45
N ALA A 106 1.19 -14.29 2.68
CA ALA A 106 0.44 -13.07 2.94
C ALA A 106 0.80 -12.51 4.32
N ASP A 107 1.16 -11.22 4.38
CA ASP A 107 1.45 -10.55 5.63
C ASP A 107 0.21 -9.91 6.27
N THR A 108 -0.72 -9.44 5.45
CA THR A 108 -1.99 -8.89 5.91
C THR A 108 -3.07 -9.13 4.85
N ILE A 109 -4.29 -9.44 5.29
CA ILE A 109 -5.47 -9.56 4.42
C ILE A 109 -6.59 -8.73 5.03
N TYR A 110 -7.26 -7.93 4.21
CA TYR A 110 -8.49 -7.24 4.60
C TYR A 110 -9.68 -7.82 3.82
N VAL A 111 -10.74 -8.13 4.55
CA VAL A 111 -11.98 -8.69 4.01
C VAL A 111 -13.14 -7.81 4.44
N SER A 112 -13.83 -7.22 3.48
CA SER A 112 -15.09 -6.52 3.71
C SER A 112 -16.22 -7.53 3.90
N LEU A 113 -17.06 -7.28 4.90
CA LEU A 113 -18.32 -7.97 5.12
C LEU A 113 -19.42 -7.13 4.49
N LEU A 114 -20.06 -7.67 3.46
CA LEU A 114 -21.07 -6.97 2.68
C LEU A 114 -22.45 -7.59 2.87
N ALA A 115 -23.47 -6.75 2.96
CA ALA A 115 -24.86 -7.13 2.87
C ALA A 115 -25.17 -7.78 1.50
N PRO A 116 -26.22 -8.62 1.40
CA PRO A 116 -26.67 -9.19 0.14
C PRO A 116 -26.96 -8.09 -0.90
N ASP A 117 -26.84 -8.47 -2.18
CA ASP A 117 -27.24 -7.59 -3.28
C ASP A 117 -28.75 -7.67 -3.41
N VAL A 118 -29.45 -6.56 -3.13
CA VAL A 118 -30.90 -6.47 -3.26
C VAL A 118 -31.16 -5.24 -4.11
N GLU A 119 -31.95 -5.41 -5.18
CA GLU A 119 -32.23 -4.34 -6.16
C GLU A 119 -33.18 -3.27 -5.60
N ASP A 120 -33.95 -3.60 -4.56
CA ASP A 120 -34.92 -2.71 -3.92
C ASP A 120 -34.36 -2.15 -2.61
N ASP A 121 -34.17 -0.82 -2.55
CA ASP A 121 -33.66 -0.12 -1.37
C ASP A 121 -34.55 -0.29 -0.13
N ASP A 122 -35.88 -0.44 -0.32
CA ASP A 122 -36.83 -0.66 0.78
C ASP A 122 -36.75 -2.08 1.35
N GLU A 123 -36.34 -3.06 0.53
CA GLU A 123 -36.04 -4.42 1.01
C GLU A 123 -34.65 -4.48 1.65
N LEU A 124 -33.70 -3.75 1.08
CA LEU A 124 -32.36 -3.67 1.64
C LEU A 124 -32.49 -3.07 3.05
N ASP A 125 -33.27 -2.01 3.33
CA ASP A 125 -33.54 -1.48 4.69
C ASP A 125 -34.06 -2.51 5.69
N LYS A 126 -34.85 -3.48 5.23
CA LYS A 126 -35.37 -4.58 6.06
C LYS A 126 -34.34 -5.69 6.28
N LEU A 127 -33.38 -5.83 5.38
CA LEU A 127 -32.27 -6.78 5.44
C LEU A 127 -30.97 -6.16 6.00
N ARG A 128 -30.94 -4.83 6.24
CA ARG A 128 -29.71 -3.98 6.29
C ARG A 128 -28.97 -3.91 7.61
N LEU A 129 -29.42 -4.53 8.69
CA LEU A 129 -28.79 -4.32 10.00
C LEU A 129 -27.99 -5.52 10.48
N LEU A 130 -26.90 -5.20 11.17
CA LEU A 130 -26.31 -6.09 12.16
C LEU A 130 -27.46 -6.67 13.00
N PRO A 131 -27.64 -8.01 13.09
CA PRO A 131 -28.79 -8.59 13.77
C PRO A 131 -29.05 -7.93 15.12
N GLU A 132 -30.31 -7.60 15.45
CA GLU A 132 -30.63 -6.76 16.62
C GLU A 132 -29.95 -7.25 17.91
N HIS A 133 -30.01 -8.56 18.16
CA HIS A 133 -29.33 -9.17 19.32
C HIS A 133 -27.81 -8.96 19.32
N LEU A 134 -27.16 -9.02 18.14
CA LEU A 134 -25.73 -8.81 18.00
C LEU A 134 -25.39 -7.32 18.18
N ASN A 135 -26.21 -6.44 17.61
CA ASN A 135 -26.09 -4.99 17.80
C ASN A 135 -26.21 -4.60 19.28
N ASP A 136 -27.20 -5.13 19.99
CA ASP A 136 -27.41 -4.88 21.42
C ASP A 136 -26.23 -5.40 22.25
N LEU A 137 -25.71 -6.59 21.93
CA LEU A 137 -24.54 -7.14 22.60
C LEU A 137 -23.28 -6.30 22.34
N CYS A 138 -23.07 -5.85 21.10
CA CYS A 138 -21.96 -4.97 20.75
C CYS A 138 -22.07 -3.62 21.47
N GLN A 139 -23.27 -3.05 21.51
CA GLN A 139 -23.54 -1.80 22.23
C GLN A 139 -23.27 -1.95 23.73
N HIS A 140 -23.74 -3.02 24.35
CA HIS A 140 -23.50 -3.30 25.76
C HIS A 140 -22.00 -3.47 26.07
N LEU A 141 -21.26 -4.24 25.25
CA LEU A 141 -19.81 -4.40 25.42
C LEU A 141 -19.06 -3.08 25.26
N LYS A 142 -19.48 -2.23 24.31
CA LYS A 142 -18.89 -0.91 24.08
C LYS A 142 -19.14 0.03 25.26
N GLU A 143 -20.38 0.10 25.76
CA GLU A 143 -20.73 0.88 26.95
C GLU A 143 -19.89 0.44 28.15
N LYS A 144 -19.73 -0.87 28.34
CA LYS A 144 -18.88 -1.43 29.39
C LYS A 144 -17.40 -1.04 29.21
N ALA A 145 -16.87 -1.08 27.99
CA ALA A 145 -15.51 -0.63 27.70
C ALA A 145 -15.31 0.87 27.96
N GLN A 146 -16.33 1.68 27.70
CA GLN A 146 -16.34 3.12 28.00
C GLN A 146 -16.42 3.39 29.51
N GLU A 147 -17.27 2.67 30.23
CA GLU A 147 -17.40 2.77 31.69
C GLU A 147 -16.10 2.35 32.40
N GLU A 148 -15.46 1.26 31.96
CA GLU A 148 -14.22 0.76 32.55
C GLU A 148 -12.95 1.48 32.02
N ASP A 149 -13.10 2.36 31.03
CA ASP A 149 -12.04 3.07 30.30
C ASP A 149 -10.91 2.15 29.77
N LYS A 150 -11.24 0.91 29.43
CA LYS A 150 -10.30 -0.11 28.94
C LYS A 150 -11.01 -1.09 28.01
N ALA A 151 -10.23 -1.86 27.25
CA ALA A 151 -10.80 -2.91 26.41
C ALA A 151 -11.39 -4.03 27.27
N VAL A 152 -12.58 -4.54 26.90
CA VAL A 152 -13.29 -5.60 27.63
C VAL A 152 -13.37 -6.88 26.82
N PRO A 153 -13.22 -8.06 27.43
CA PRO A 153 -13.31 -9.32 26.71
C PRO A 153 -14.73 -9.54 26.19
N SER A 154 -14.84 -10.01 24.95
CA SER A 154 -16.10 -10.43 24.35
C SER A 154 -16.33 -11.95 24.52
N LEU A 155 -17.48 -12.44 24.05
CA LEU A 155 -17.81 -13.87 24.05
C LEU A 155 -17.16 -14.63 22.90
N TRP A 156 -16.53 -13.92 21.96
CA TRP A 156 -15.98 -14.51 20.75
C TRP A 156 -14.48 -14.68 20.88
N SER A 157 -13.98 -15.76 20.31
CA SER A 157 -12.54 -16.06 20.26
C SER A 157 -12.16 -16.55 18.88
N LEU A 158 -10.91 -16.30 18.50
CA LEU A 158 -10.31 -16.82 17.28
C LEU A 158 -9.03 -17.57 17.67
N PHE A 159 -8.96 -18.86 17.34
CA PHE A 159 -7.88 -19.77 17.75
C PHE A 159 -7.57 -19.73 19.26
N GLY A 160 -8.63 -19.65 20.08
CA GLY A 160 -8.52 -19.61 21.54
C GLY A 160 -8.13 -18.25 22.12
N CYS A 161 -7.93 -17.22 21.29
CA CYS A 161 -7.69 -15.85 21.74
C CYS A 161 -9.00 -15.05 21.70
N GLU A 162 -9.46 -14.60 22.87
CA GLU A 162 -10.65 -13.75 23.00
C GLU A 162 -10.49 -12.45 22.22
N LEU A 163 -11.57 -12.00 21.57
CA LEU A 163 -11.61 -10.67 20.98
C LEU A 163 -11.96 -9.65 22.06
N MET A 164 -11.19 -8.56 22.12
CA MET A 164 -11.41 -7.47 23.04
C MET A 164 -12.22 -6.37 22.35
N MET A 165 -13.30 -5.91 22.97
CA MET A 165 -14.06 -4.73 22.56
C MET A 165 -13.38 -3.46 23.08
N TYR A 166 -13.17 -2.48 22.21
CA TYR A 166 -12.55 -1.19 22.58
C TYR A 166 -13.59 -0.08 22.79
N LYS A 167 -13.28 0.86 23.69
CA LYS A 167 -14.18 1.96 24.11
C LYS A 167 -14.59 2.91 22.98
N ALA A 168 -13.67 3.13 22.03
CA ALA A 168 -13.88 4.00 20.89
C ALA A 168 -14.00 3.17 19.63
N GLY A 169 -15.01 3.50 18.82
CA GLY A 169 -14.99 3.13 17.41
C GLY A 169 -13.84 3.84 16.69
N VAL A 170 -13.50 3.38 15.50
CA VAL A 170 -12.55 4.11 14.64
C VAL A 170 -13.37 5.17 13.90
N GLY A 171 -13.26 6.41 14.35
CA GLY A 171 -13.93 7.57 13.74
C GLY A 171 -12.93 8.47 13.03
N THR A 172 -13.42 9.25 12.06
CA THR A 172 -12.68 10.28 11.34
C THR A 172 -12.27 11.41 12.27
N LYS A 173 -11.08 11.34 12.86
CA LYS A 173 -10.46 12.52 13.46
C LYS A 173 -9.69 13.23 12.36
N GLY A 174 -10.22 14.38 11.93
CA GLY A 174 -9.67 15.20 10.85
C GLY A 174 -10.53 15.11 9.58
N ASN A 175 -11.09 16.25 9.17
CA ASN A 175 -11.71 16.50 7.86
C ASN A 175 -12.98 15.73 7.47
N GLY A 176 -13.53 14.86 8.32
CA GLY A 176 -14.86 14.25 8.09
C GLY A 176 -14.98 13.25 6.93
N LYS A 177 -13.89 12.98 6.19
CA LYS A 177 -13.88 12.11 5.00
C LYS A 177 -13.44 10.68 5.32
N GLY A 178 -14.28 9.89 5.99
CA GLY A 178 -13.94 8.49 6.23
C GLY A 178 -15.00 7.69 6.96
N ILE A 179 -14.84 6.37 6.92
CA ILE A 179 -15.82 5.46 7.52
C ILE A 179 -15.76 5.56 9.05
N SER A 180 -16.90 5.91 9.64
CA SER A 180 -17.14 5.72 11.06
C SER A 180 -17.49 4.26 11.36
N TRP A 181 -16.64 3.61 12.14
CA TRP A 181 -16.87 2.25 12.64
C TRP A 181 -17.53 2.31 14.02
N SER A 182 -18.65 1.63 14.18
CA SER A 182 -19.42 1.67 15.43
C SER A 182 -18.80 0.80 16.53
N TYR A 183 -18.27 -0.36 16.14
CA TYR A 183 -17.72 -1.38 17.03
C TYR A 183 -16.35 -1.85 16.56
N LEU A 184 -15.39 -1.95 17.48
CA LEU A 184 -14.02 -2.39 17.23
C LEU A 184 -13.69 -3.56 18.16
N PHE A 185 -13.52 -4.73 17.55
CA PHE A 185 -13.04 -5.94 18.20
C PHE A 185 -11.61 -6.22 17.75
N ARG A 186 -10.71 -6.56 18.67
CA ARG A 186 -9.32 -6.85 18.32
C ARG A 186 -8.68 -7.86 19.27
N ASN A 187 -7.78 -8.66 18.71
CA ASN A 187 -6.74 -9.38 19.44
C ASN A 187 -5.44 -9.38 18.61
N ASP A 188 -4.49 -10.25 18.95
CA ASP A 188 -3.21 -10.40 18.23
C ASP A 188 -3.35 -10.89 16.77
N TYR A 189 -4.45 -11.58 16.47
CA TYR A 189 -4.67 -12.28 15.20
C TYR A 189 -5.56 -11.49 14.25
N VAL A 190 -6.57 -10.80 14.78
CA VAL A 190 -7.61 -10.17 13.97
C VAL A 190 -8.02 -8.83 14.55
N MET A 191 -8.38 -7.91 13.66
CA MET A 191 -9.15 -6.72 13.96
C MET A 191 -10.46 -6.80 13.17
N LEU A 192 -11.59 -6.82 13.86
CA LEU A 192 -12.92 -6.81 13.27
C LEU A 192 -13.59 -5.47 13.59
N LEU A 193 -13.97 -4.77 12.53
CA LEU A 193 -14.70 -3.52 12.57
C LEU A 193 -16.13 -3.80 12.11
N LEU A 194 -17.13 -3.32 12.86
CA LEU A 194 -18.54 -3.44 12.51
C LEU A 194 -19.22 -2.08 12.55
N ARG A 195 -20.21 -1.91 11.68
CA ARG A 195 -21.06 -0.72 11.63
C ARG A 195 -22.43 -1.04 12.20
N LYS A 196 -23.02 -0.05 12.86
CA LYS A 196 -24.43 -0.08 13.27
C LYS A 196 -25.35 0.09 12.07
N ALA A 197 -25.02 1.05 11.19
CA ALA A 197 -25.70 1.27 9.93
C ALA A 197 -24.72 1.05 8.77
N PRO A 198 -25.09 0.27 7.74
CA PRO A 198 -24.23 0.03 6.60
C PRO A 198 -23.97 1.34 5.82
N LEU A 199 -22.83 1.41 5.13
CA LEU A 199 -22.59 2.41 4.08
C LEU A 199 -22.64 1.71 2.75
N GLY A 200 -23.69 1.99 1.98
CA GLY A 200 -24.11 1.12 0.89
C GLY A 200 -24.35 -0.29 1.40
N ARG A 201 -23.49 -1.23 0.98
CA ARG A 201 -23.54 -2.64 1.42
C ARG A 201 -22.53 -2.98 2.50
N LEU A 202 -21.63 -2.08 2.90
CA LEU A 202 -20.55 -2.37 3.83
C LEU A 202 -21.04 -2.46 5.27
N LEU A 203 -21.04 -3.66 5.85
CA LEU A 203 -21.41 -3.94 7.25
C LEU A 203 -20.20 -3.99 8.18
N GLY A 204 -19.08 -4.49 7.67
CA GLY A 204 -17.89 -4.76 8.49
C GLY A 204 -16.61 -4.85 7.68
N SER A 205 -15.49 -4.83 8.38
CA SER A 205 -14.17 -5.10 7.81
C SER A 205 -13.36 -5.95 8.77
N VAL A 206 -12.70 -6.98 8.24
CA VAL A 206 -11.83 -7.87 8.99
C VAL A 206 -10.41 -7.70 8.47
N ARG A 207 -9.47 -7.34 9.34
CA ARG A 207 -8.03 -7.36 9.06
C ARG A 207 -7.39 -8.55 9.76
N LEU A 208 -6.76 -9.43 8.98
CA LEU A 208 -5.97 -10.57 9.46
C LEU A 208 -4.52 -10.14 9.63
N SER A 209 -3.93 -10.40 10.79
CA SER A 209 -2.56 -10.02 11.10
C SER A 209 -1.54 -11.00 10.53
N ALA A 210 -0.31 -10.53 10.34
CA ALA A 210 0.84 -11.37 9.99
C ALA A 210 0.96 -12.58 10.94
N LYS A 211 0.83 -12.36 12.25
CA LYS A 211 0.95 -13.44 13.24
C LYS A 211 -0.02 -14.59 12.95
N LEU A 212 -1.27 -14.27 12.61
CA LEU A 212 -2.25 -15.28 12.24
C LEU A 212 -1.90 -16.00 10.94
N LEU A 213 -1.57 -15.23 9.90
CA LEU A 213 -1.36 -15.73 8.53
C LEU A 213 -0.10 -16.59 8.41
N TRP A 214 0.99 -16.18 9.05
CA TRP A 214 2.26 -16.92 9.06
C TRP A 214 2.19 -18.17 9.96
N GLN A 215 1.44 -18.12 11.06
CA GLN A 215 1.36 -19.25 11.99
C GLN A 215 0.40 -20.36 11.54
N PHE A 216 -0.76 -20.00 10.96
CA PHE A 216 -1.82 -20.95 10.63
C PHE A 216 -2.05 -21.12 9.12
N GLY A 217 -1.55 -20.19 8.31
CA GLY A 217 -1.80 -20.15 6.88
C GLY A 217 -3.08 -19.36 6.52
N PRO A 218 -3.15 -18.73 5.34
CA PRO A 218 -4.27 -17.88 4.92
C PRO A 218 -5.62 -18.59 4.88
N GLN A 219 -5.68 -19.82 4.35
CA GLN A 219 -6.91 -20.61 4.24
C GLN A 219 -7.52 -20.87 5.63
N VAL A 220 -6.71 -21.41 6.55
CA VAL A 220 -7.16 -21.73 7.92
C VAL A 220 -7.58 -20.46 8.66
N ALA A 221 -6.83 -19.37 8.48
CA ALA A 221 -7.17 -18.07 9.05
C ALA A 221 -8.54 -17.56 8.57
N LEU A 222 -8.80 -17.58 7.26
CA LEU A 222 -10.08 -17.19 6.67
C LEU A 222 -11.23 -18.09 7.14
N ASP A 223 -11.02 -19.40 7.18
CA ASP A 223 -12.02 -20.37 7.67
C ASP A 223 -12.37 -20.12 9.14
N GLY A 224 -11.35 -19.87 9.97
CA GLY A 224 -11.53 -19.51 11.38
C GLY A 224 -12.33 -18.22 11.56
N VAL A 225 -12.03 -17.20 10.76
CA VAL A 225 -12.77 -15.93 10.75
C VAL A 225 -14.21 -16.12 10.31
N ARG A 226 -14.46 -16.88 9.25
CA ARG A 226 -15.80 -17.18 8.77
C ARG A 226 -16.61 -17.92 9.83
N GLN A 227 -16.00 -18.88 10.53
CA GLN A 227 -16.64 -19.60 11.62
C GLN A 227 -16.93 -18.68 12.81
N MET A 228 -15.98 -17.82 13.19
CA MET A 228 -16.17 -16.81 14.25
C MET A 228 -17.33 -15.86 13.90
N VAL A 229 -17.37 -15.30 12.68
CA VAL A 229 -18.45 -14.41 12.23
C VAL A 229 -19.79 -15.14 12.20
N ARG A 230 -19.81 -16.42 11.83
CA ARG A 230 -21.03 -17.26 11.90
C ARG A 230 -21.56 -17.37 13.32
N GLU A 231 -20.68 -17.59 14.29
CA GLU A 231 -21.03 -17.66 15.71
C GLU A 231 -21.52 -16.31 16.23
N MET A 232 -20.93 -15.20 15.76
CA MET A 232 -21.40 -13.85 16.08
C MET A 232 -22.81 -13.58 15.58
N TRP A 233 -23.12 -13.97 14.34
CA TRP A 233 -24.42 -13.68 13.74
C TRP A 233 -25.57 -14.48 14.36
N SER A 234 -25.30 -15.69 14.87
CA SER A 234 -26.21 -16.67 15.47
C SER A 234 -27.40 -17.13 14.60
N ASP A 235 -28.00 -16.23 13.83
CA ASP A 235 -28.94 -16.47 12.75
C ASP A 235 -28.20 -16.96 11.51
N ALA A 236 -28.43 -18.23 11.16
CA ALA A 236 -27.82 -18.86 10.01
C ALA A 236 -28.23 -18.20 8.69
N GLN A 237 -29.50 -17.77 8.54
CA GLN A 237 -29.98 -17.17 7.30
C GLN A 237 -29.33 -15.80 7.08
N ALA A 238 -29.29 -14.97 8.11
CA ALA A 238 -28.62 -13.66 8.04
C ALA A 238 -27.12 -13.82 7.76
N PHE A 239 -26.46 -14.81 8.35
CA PHE A 239 -25.04 -15.10 8.08
C PHE A 239 -24.80 -15.54 6.63
N TYR A 240 -25.62 -16.46 6.09
CA TYR A 240 -25.43 -16.96 4.72
C TYR A 240 -25.75 -15.91 3.65
N ALA A 241 -26.44 -14.82 4.01
CA ALA A 241 -26.63 -13.67 3.14
C ALA A 241 -25.40 -12.75 3.07
N LEU A 242 -24.44 -12.87 3.99
CA LEU A 242 -23.21 -12.08 3.97
C LEU A 242 -22.32 -12.48 2.79
N THR A 243 -21.83 -11.46 2.08
CA THR A 243 -20.77 -11.61 1.09
C THR A 243 -19.45 -11.17 1.68
N PHE A 244 -18.45 -12.04 1.64
CA PHE A 244 -17.08 -11.71 2.01
C PHE A 244 -16.35 -11.26 0.76
N ARG A 245 -15.78 -10.05 0.77
CA ARG A 245 -15.05 -9.49 -0.37
C ARG A 245 -13.63 -9.13 0.03
N LEU A 246 -12.64 -9.58 -0.73
CA LEU A 246 -11.27 -9.12 -0.58
C LEU A 246 -11.18 -7.62 -0.90
N SER A 247 -10.73 -6.83 0.08
CA SER A 247 -10.51 -5.38 -0.11
C SER A 247 -9.04 -5.04 -0.23
N GLN A 248 -8.17 -5.76 0.47
CA GLN A 248 -6.73 -5.51 0.45
C GLN A 248 -5.95 -6.80 0.72
N LEU A 249 -4.80 -6.94 0.06
CA LEU A 249 -3.90 -8.08 0.19
C LEU A 249 -2.46 -7.60 0.23
N HIS A 250 -1.70 -7.99 1.26
CA HIS A 250 -0.25 -7.74 1.34
C HIS A 250 0.47 -9.06 1.18
N LEU A 251 1.27 -9.21 0.12
CA LEU A 251 2.13 -10.38 -0.09
C LEU A 251 3.56 -10.02 0.26
N ALA A 252 4.24 -10.89 1.00
CA ALA A 252 5.58 -10.65 1.48
C ALA A 252 6.50 -11.84 1.20
N VAL A 253 7.75 -11.52 0.87
CA VAL A 253 8.84 -12.49 0.64
C VAL A 253 10.04 -12.05 1.45
N ASP A 254 10.52 -12.93 2.31
CA ASP A 254 11.72 -12.71 3.12
C ASP A 254 12.93 -13.32 2.41
N VAL A 255 13.95 -12.52 2.15
CA VAL A 255 15.12 -12.90 1.36
C VAL A 255 16.39 -12.75 2.20
N ALA A 256 17.09 -13.87 2.40
CA ALA A 256 18.38 -13.89 3.06
C ALA A 256 19.49 -13.46 2.09
N ASN A 257 20.56 -12.88 2.63
CA ASN A 257 21.70 -12.32 1.88
C ASN A 257 21.32 -11.25 0.85
N PHE A 258 20.09 -10.74 0.89
CA PHE A 258 19.69 -9.55 0.17
C PHE A 258 19.85 -8.34 1.09
N ALA A 259 20.53 -7.29 0.63
CA ALA A 259 20.78 -6.07 1.38
C ALA A 259 20.77 -4.87 0.42
N PRO A 260 19.57 -4.43 -0.03
CA PRO A 260 19.46 -3.33 -0.96
C PRO A 260 20.06 -2.05 -0.36
N SER A 261 20.82 -1.36 -1.18
CA SER A 261 21.46 -0.09 -0.86
C SER A 261 20.71 1.07 -1.54
N PRO A 262 20.91 2.33 -1.09
CA PRO A 262 20.36 3.49 -1.79
C PRO A 262 20.74 3.56 -3.27
N ALA A 263 21.92 3.05 -3.66
CA ALA A 263 22.37 3.00 -5.05
C ALA A 263 21.53 2.06 -5.92
N ASP A 264 20.82 1.11 -5.31
CA ASP A 264 19.92 0.21 -6.05
C ASP A 264 18.64 0.90 -6.51
N LEU A 265 18.25 2.04 -5.91
CA LEU A 265 17.08 2.81 -6.35
C LEU A 265 17.21 3.30 -7.81
N ASP A 266 18.43 3.64 -8.24
CA ASP A 266 18.75 4.00 -9.62
C ASP A 266 18.61 2.82 -10.59
N ARG A 267 18.40 1.62 -10.07
CA ARG A 267 18.25 0.37 -10.81
C ARG A 267 16.84 -0.19 -10.72
N VAL A 268 15.99 0.33 -9.84
CA VAL A 268 14.58 -0.04 -9.72
C VAL A 268 13.75 0.62 -10.81
N LEU A 269 13.19 -0.20 -11.69
CA LEU A 269 12.11 0.21 -12.57
C LEU A 269 10.79 -0.04 -11.86
N THR A 270 10.01 1.02 -11.69
CA THR A 270 8.62 0.93 -11.26
C THR A 270 7.74 1.68 -12.24
N HIS A 271 6.52 1.16 -12.42
CA HIS A 271 5.42 1.80 -13.14
C HIS A 271 4.62 2.78 -12.27
N SER A 272 5.08 3.07 -11.06
CA SER A 272 4.59 4.21 -10.31
C SER A 272 4.62 5.47 -11.18
N LYS A 273 3.51 6.20 -11.19
CA LYS A 273 3.41 7.51 -11.84
C LYS A 273 4.32 8.56 -11.17
N VAL A 274 4.78 8.28 -9.94
CA VAL A 274 5.53 9.21 -9.08
C VAL A 274 6.91 8.61 -8.78
N LYS A 275 7.97 9.34 -9.15
CA LYS A 275 9.37 8.97 -8.88
C LYS A 275 10.11 10.18 -8.31
N ALA A 276 10.04 10.37 -7.00
CA ALA A 276 11.02 11.18 -6.28
C ALA A 276 11.85 10.27 -5.36
N VAL A 277 13.11 10.60 -5.13
CA VAL A 277 13.95 9.88 -4.17
C VAL A 277 14.27 10.90 -3.09
N HIS A 278 13.71 10.72 -1.89
CA HIS A 278 14.07 11.56 -0.77
C HIS A 278 15.23 10.91 0.00
N VAL A 279 16.45 11.20 -0.45
CA VAL A 279 17.63 11.08 0.42
C VAL A 279 17.72 12.42 1.16
N PRO A 280 17.64 12.48 2.51
CA PRO A 280 17.97 13.72 3.22
C PRO A 280 19.35 14.17 2.76
N SER A 281 19.44 15.34 2.11
CA SER A 281 20.73 15.93 1.75
C SER A 281 21.54 16.10 3.04
N VAL A 282 22.77 15.61 3.04
CA VAL A 282 23.68 15.72 4.19
C VAL A 282 24.33 17.13 4.25
N ASP A 283 23.95 18.05 3.36
CA ASP A 283 24.70 19.30 3.12
C ASP A 283 23.92 20.62 3.30
N ASP A 284 22.69 20.64 3.82
CA ASP A 284 22.03 21.92 4.19
C ASP A 284 22.45 22.40 5.60
N GLU A 285 23.75 22.65 5.75
CA GLU A 285 24.27 23.57 6.77
C GLU A 285 23.96 25.02 6.33
N GLY A 286 22.73 25.52 6.54
CA GLY A 286 22.46 26.92 6.24
C GLY A 286 21.05 27.50 6.33
N ALA A 287 20.01 26.72 6.63
CA ALA A 287 18.69 27.30 6.82
C ALA A 287 18.49 27.81 8.27
N ASP A 288 18.52 29.12 8.44
CA ASP A 288 18.06 29.78 9.67
C ASP A 288 16.58 29.44 9.90
N PHE A 289 16.30 28.61 10.91
CA PHE A 289 14.94 28.41 11.39
C PHE A 289 14.45 29.71 12.04
N PRO A 290 13.23 30.20 11.71
CA PRO A 290 12.65 31.34 12.42
C PRO A 290 12.51 31.00 13.90
N SER A 291 12.88 31.93 14.78
CA SER A 291 12.81 31.74 16.23
C SER A 291 11.36 31.47 16.64
N VAL A 292 11.08 30.25 17.09
CA VAL A 292 9.78 29.85 17.61
C VAL A 292 9.65 30.34 19.05
N GLY A 293 8.85 31.40 19.23
CA GLY A 293 8.13 31.63 20.48
C GLY A 293 6.81 30.83 20.46
N SER A 294 6.52 30.16 21.57
CA SER A 294 5.27 29.44 21.94
C SER A 294 4.85 28.20 21.14
N LEU A 295 5.74 27.20 21.04
CA LEU A 295 5.34 25.79 20.83
C LEU A 295 5.19 25.02 22.16
N GLU A 296 5.59 25.61 23.29
CA GLU A 296 5.52 24.99 24.61
C GLU A 296 4.08 24.90 25.16
N ASP A 297 3.16 25.76 24.70
CA ASP A 297 1.77 25.76 25.20
C ASP A 297 0.84 24.77 24.46
N TYR A 298 1.26 24.16 23.35
CA TYR A 298 0.43 23.23 22.56
C TYR A 298 0.70 21.74 22.88
N LEU A 299 1.74 21.45 23.67
CA LEU A 299 2.18 20.07 23.95
C LEU A 299 1.72 19.53 25.32
N ASP A 300 1.07 20.35 26.14
CA ASP A 300 0.59 19.96 27.48
C ASP A 300 -0.86 19.41 27.49
N ASP A 301 -1.57 19.40 26.34
CA ASP A 301 -2.98 18.98 26.22
C ASP A 301 -3.22 17.69 25.40
N VAL A 302 -2.17 16.89 25.13
CA VAL A 302 -2.31 15.61 24.41
C VAL A 302 -2.45 14.45 25.43
N PRO A 303 -3.58 13.71 25.45
CA PRO A 303 -3.76 12.59 26.40
C PRO A 303 -2.76 11.44 26.21
N ASP A 304 -2.25 10.91 27.33
CA ASP A 304 -1.18 9.89 27.49
C ASP A 304 -1.48 8.48 26.88
N ASP A 305 -2.65 8.25 26.29
CA ASP A 305 -3.12 6.92 25.84
C ASP A 305 -2.88 6.60 24.35
N TRP A 306 -2.03 7.36 23.65
CA TRP A 306 -1.81 7.24 22.19
C TRP A 306 -0.47 6.62 21.74
N ASP A 307 0.44 6.28 22.66
CA ASP A 307 1.80 5.77 22.36
C ASP A 307 1.87 4.30 21.89
N GLY A 308 0.73 3.67 21.57
CA GLY A 308 0.64 2.24 21.23
C GLY A 308 0.29 1.89 19.78
N LEU A 309 0.15 2.88 18.89
CA LEU A 309 -0.25 2.62 17.50
C LEU A 309 0.97 2.58 16.57
N PRO A 310 1.19 1.48 15.82
CA PRO A 310 2.18 1.44 14.75
C PRO A 310 1.95 2.58 13.76
N LEU A 311 3.03 3.09 13.15
CA LEU A 311 3.03 4.17 12.16
C LEU A 311 2.06 3.91 10.98
N ASP A 312 1.70 2.64 10.76
CA ASP A 312 0.73 2.12 9.79
C ASP A 312 -0.71 2.63 10.02
N PHE A 313 -1.01 3.25 11.17
CA PHE A 313 -2.33 3.76 11.51
C PHE A 313 -2.68 5.10 10.83
N TYR A 314 -1.71 5.81 10.26
CA TYR A 314 -1.90 7.20 9.78
C TYR A 314 -2.06 7.37 8.26
N LEU A 315 -2.10 6.29 7.46
CA LEU A 315 -1.98 6.38 5.99
C LEU A 315 -3.16 5.86 5.14
N ASP A 316 -4.34 5.56 5.71
CA ASP A 316 -5.49 5.08 4.92
C ASP A 316 -6.71 6.02 5.04
N HIS A 317 -6.68 7.18 4.37
CA HIS A 317 -7.82 8.12 4.30
C HIS A 317 -8.42 8.34 2.90
N ASP A 318 -7.83 7.82 1.82
CA ASP A 318 -8.21 8.24 0.45
C ASP A 318 -9.09 7.27 -0.35
N GLU A 319 -9.57 6.16 0.23
CA GLU A 319 -10.16 5.07 -0.60
C GLU A 319 -11.66 5.20 -0.94
N ILE A 320 -12.41 6.24 -0.55
CA ILE A 320 -13.88 6.23 -0.73
C ILE A 320 -14.46 7.62 -1.05
N ALA A 321 -13.86 8.35 -1.98
CA ALA A 321 -14.55 9.47 -2.64
C ALA A 321 -15.41 8.98 -3.84
N ASP A 322 -15.13 7.81 -4.41
CA ASP A 322 -15.73 7.36 -5.69
C ASP A 322 -16.98 6.45 -5.52
N LEU A 323 -17.72 6.54 -4.40
CA LEU A 323 -18.97 5.77 -4.21
C LEU A 323 -20.25 6.62 -4.23
N ASP A 324 -20.14 7.95 -4.40
CA ASP A 324 -21.30 8.87 -4.35
C ASP A 324 -21.78 9.37 -5.74
N ASP A 325 -21.25 8.87 -6.88
CA ASP A 325 -21.68 9.30 -8.23
C ASP A 325 -22.97 8.62 -8.76
N ALA A 326 -23.90 8.26 -7.87
CA ALA A 326 -25.22 7.79 -8.27
C ALA A 326 -26.29 8.57 -7.50
N ASP A 327 -26.93 9.50 -8.23
CA ASP A 327 -28.10 10.30 -7.87
C ASP A 327 -27.83 11.70 -7.27
N GLU A 328 -27.36 12.63 -8.11
CA GLU A 328 -27.62 14.06 -7.90
C GLU A 328 -28.37 14.65 -9.10
N ASP A 329 -29.65 14.94 -8.86
CA ASP A 329 -30.48 15.84 -9.67
C ASP A 329 -29.93 17.27 -9.55
N ASP A 330 -29.66 17.89 -10.70
CA ASP A 330 -29.50 19.32 -11.01
C ASP A 330 -29.69 20.34 -9.85
N GLU A 331 -28.62 20.71 -9.14
CA GLU A 331 -28.44 22.08 -8.64
C GLU A 331 -26.97 22.53 -8.82
N GLU A 332 -26.73 23.35 -9.85
CA GLU A 332 -25.45 23.98 -10.17
C GLU A 332 -25.03 24.98 -9.05
N GLU A 333 -24.21 24.55 -8.10
CA GLU A 333 -23.34 25.47 -7.33
C GLU A 333 -21.92 25.44 -7.92
N GLU A 334 -21.52 26.56 -8.54
CA GLU A 334 -20.16 26.84 -9.02
C GLU A 334 -19.19 26.94 -7.82
N ASP A 335 -18.74 25.80 -7.29
CA ASP A 335 -17.64 25.76 -6.33
C ASP A 335 -16.30 25.78 -7.09
N LEU A 336 -15.71 26.97 -7.18
CA LEU A 336 -14.32 27.18 -7.61
C LEU A 336 -13.40 26.68 -6.49
N GLY A 337 -13.33 25.36 -6.33
CA GLY A 337 -12.41 24.69 -5.41
C GLY A 337 -10.98 24.76 -5.93
N ASP A 338 -10.11 25.41 -5.17
CA ASP A 338 -8.66 25.27 -5.28
C ASP A 338 -8.30 23.78 -5.33
N GLU A 339 -7.86 23.30 -6.51
CA GLU A 339 -7.18 22.02 -6.66
C GLU A 339 -5.95 22.04 -5.74
N GLN A 340 -6.10 21.51 -4.52
CA GLN A 340 -4.98 21.14 -3.68
C GLN A 340 -4.16 20.11 -4.47
N HIS A 341 -3.08 20.58 -5.08
CA HIS A 341 -2.01 19.75 -5.57
C HIS A 341 -1.63 18.77 -4.46
N ALA A 342 -2.03 17.50 -4.62
CA ALA A 342 -1.51 16.43 -3.81
C ALA A 342 0.01 16.39 -4.06
N ASP A 343 0.79 16.82 -3.07
CA ASP A 343 2.23 16.89 -3.17
C ASP A 343 2.79 15.51 -3.57
N ASP A 344 3.59 15.52 -4.64
CA ASP A 344 4.12 14.35 -5.35
C ASP A 344 5.13 13.56 -4.50
N GLU A 345 4.66 12.62 -3.68
CA GLU A 345 5.52 11.81 -2.82
C GLU A 345 6.17 10.61 -3.55
N GLY A 346 7.50 10.63 -3.60
CA GLY A 346 8.32 9.58 -4.20
C GLY A 346 8.56 8.33 -3.35
N ALA A 347 9.62 7.60 -3.67
CA ALA A 347 10.09 6.53 -2.82
C ALA A 347 10.64 7.08 -1.49
N THR A 348 10.10 6.61 -0.38
CA THR A 348 10.49 7.02 0.97
C THR A 348 11.59 6.12 1.49
N VAL A 349 12.74 6.71 1.87
CA VAL A 349 13.86 5.98 2.48
C VAL A 349 13.72 6.02 3.99
N TYR A 350 13.68 4.85 4.63
CA TYR A 350 13.76 4.75 6.09
C TYR A 350 15.21 4.69 6.52
N LEU A 351 15.55 5.41 7.60
CA LEU A 351 16.89 5.43 8.17
C LEU A 351 16.88 4.88 9.60
N TYR A 352 17.80 3.97 9.91
CA TYR A 352 18.12 3.55 11.27
C TYR A 352 19.61 3.76 11.53
N GLY A 353 19.95 4.58 12.53
CA GLY A 353 21.35 4.93 12.81
C GLY A 353 22.07 5.53 11.59
N LYS A 354 21.36 6.33 10.77
CA LYS A 354 21.82 6.92 9.49
C LYS A 354 22.10 5.91 8.36
N ARG A 355 21.76 4.64 8.53
CA ARG A 355 21.81 3.63 7.47
C ARG A 355 20.42 3.42 6.91
N ALA A 356 20.31 3.24 5.60
CA ALA A 356 19.04 2.86 4.99
C ALA A 356 18.55 1.54 5.61
N SER A 357 17.38 1.57 6.23
CA SER A 357 16.72 0.42 6.82
C SER A 357 15.57 -0.09 5.95
N GLY A 358 15.15 0.70 4.95
CA GLY A 358 14.15 0.28 3.98
C GLY A 358 13.77 1.37 2.98
N PHE A 359 12.90 1.00 2.06
CA PHE A 359 12.39 1.79 0.94
C PHE A 359 10.90 1.49 0.77
N THR A 360 10.07 2.52 0.66
CA THR A 360 8.66 2.37 0.23
C THR A 360 8.48 2.97 -1.14
N PHE A 361 7.66 2.34 -1.98
CA PHE A 361 7.36 2.77 -3.34
C PHE A 361 5.86 3.03 -3.45
N SER A 362 5.50 4.28 -3.78
CA SER A 362 4.11 4.73 -3.96
C SER A 362 3.23 4.52 -2.72
N PRO A 363 3.65 5.01 -1.53
CA PRO A 363 2.84 4.90 -0.32
C PRO A 363 1.43 5.46 -0.57
N GLY A 364 0.40 4.81 -0.01
CA GLY A 364 -1.01 5.20 -0.20
C GLY A 364 -1.62 4.87 -1.57
N SER A 365 -0.82 4.55 -2.59
CA SER A 365 -1.38 4.19 -3.90
C SER A 365 -2.01 2.78 -3.91
N PRO A 366 -2.94 2.51 -4.85
CA PRO A 366 -3.63 1.21 -4.91
C PRO A 366 -2.72 0.00 -5.06
N LEU A 367 -1.52 0.18 -5.64
CA LEU A 367 -0.46 -0.82 -5.64
C LEU A 367 0.84 -0.17 -5.18
N SER A 368 1.30 -0.60 -4.01
CA SER A 368 2.52 -0.11 -3.40
C SER A 368 3.46 -1.26 -3.02
N ALA A 369 4.72 -0.92 -2.76
CA ALA A 369 5.71 -1.90 -2.30
C ALA A 369 6.57 -1.34 -1.19
N ALA A 370 7.09 -2.22 -0.34
CA ALA A 370 8.06 -1.87 0.69
C ALA A 370 9.20 -2.89 0.73
N TRP A 371 10.44 -2.42 0.80
CA TRP A 371 11.62 -3.23 1.04
C TRP A 371 12.21 -2.81 2.38
N TYR A 372 12.35 -3.70 3.35
CA TYR A 372 12.87 -3.30 4.66
C TYR A 372 13.68 -4.39 5.34
N ASN A 373 14.59 -3.97 6.21
CA ASN A 373 15.37 -4.85 7.05
C ASN A 373 14.44 -5.53 8.06
N LYS A 374 14.17 -6.82 7.80
CA LYS A 374 13.19 -7.59 8.55
C LYS A 374 13.67 -7.91 9.96
N GLU A 375 14.97 -8.15 10.12
CA GLU A 375 15.58 -8.41 11.43
C GLU A 375 15.44 -7.19 12.36
N LEU A 376 15.65 -5.98 11.82
CA LEU A 376 15.45 -4.74 12.56
C LEU A 376 13.97 -4.56 12.94
N GLU A 377 13.06 -4.80 11.99
CA GLU A 377 11.62 -4.72 12.23
C GLU A 377 11.22 -5.63 13.41
N GLU A 378 11.58 -6.91 13.39
CA GLU A 378 11.24 -7.87 14.45
C GLU A 378 11.74 -7.45 15.84
N ARG A 379 12.96 -6.89 15.90
CA ARG A 379 13.54 -6.41 17.15
C ARG A 379 12.77 -5.22 17.71
N THR A 380 12.27 -4.35 16.83
CA THR A 380 11.56 -3.13 17.24
C THR A 380 10.07 -3.36 17.47
N SER A 381 9.42 -4.22 16.70
CA SER A 381 7.98 -4.50 16.77
C SER A 381 7.61 -5.63 17.72
N GLY A 382 8.60 -6.34 18.27
CA GLY A 382 8.37 -7.49 19.16
C GLY A 382 7.92 -8.76 18.44
N LYS A 383 7.99 -8.81 17.10
CA LYS A 383 7.65 -10.00 16.29
C LYS A 383 8.76 -11.07 16.29
N VAL A 384 9.35 -11.33 17.46
CA VAL A 384 10.46 -12.28 17.64
C VAL A 384 10.07 -13.72 17.23
N TRP A 385 8.78 -14.05 17.23
CA TRP A 385 8.22 -15.32 16.79
C TRP A 385 8.52 -15.64 15.31
N MET A 386 8.74 -14.63 14.44
CA MET A 386 9.12 -14.85 13.04
C MET A 386 10.48 -15.53 12.89
N ARG A 387 11.39 -15.38 13.88
CA ARG A 387 12.74 -15.97 13.80
C ARG A 387 12.72 -17.48 13.69
N GLU A 388 11.78 -18.14 14.35
CA GLU A 388 11.65 -19.60 14.27
C GLU A 388 11.29 -20.05 12.85
N ILE A 389 10.39 -19.30 12.21
CA ILE A 389 10.00 -19.49 10.81
C ILE A 389 11.20 -19.27 9.89
N HIS A 390 11.94 -18.18 10.08
CA HIS A 390 13.11 -17.87 9.26
C HIS A 390 14.24 -18.87 9.43
N GLN A 391 14.51 -19.31 10.65
CA GLN A 391 15.51 -20.35 10.92
C GLN A 391 15.11 -21.68 10.29
N ALA A 392 13.81 -22.03 10.29
CA ALA A 392 13.31 -23.19 9.57
C ALA A 392 13.49 -23.07 8.04
N GLY A 393 13.36 -21.84 7.51
CA GLY A 393 13.70 -21.47 6.13
C GLY A 393 15.20 -21.38 5.84
N GLY A 394 16.08 -21.70 6.80
CA GLY A 394 17.53 -21.75 6.63
C GLY A 394 18.27 -20.43 6.94
N TRP A 395 17.56 -19.37 7.31
CA TRP A 395 18.19 -18.11 7.73
C TRP A 395 19.04 -18.32 9.00
N GLN A 396 20.18 -17.63 9.05
CA GLN A 396 21.08 -17.62 10.20
C GLN A 396 21.32 -16.18 10.68
N PRO A 397 21.54 -15.94 11.98
CA PRO A 397 21.69 -14.58 12.54
C PRO A 397 22.82 -13.70 11.95
N HIS A 398 23.73 -14.27 11.15
CA HIS A 398 24.81 -13.53 10.49
C HIS A 398 24.48 -13.14 9.04
N MET A 399 23.37 -13.63 8.48
CA MET A 399 22.89 -13.32 7.15
C MET A 399 21.97 -12.10 7.21
N SER A 400 22.08 -11.18 6.25
CA SER A 400 21.09 -10.10 6.13
C SER A 400 19.73 -10.69 5.81
N LEU A 401 18.67 -10.08 6.33
CA LEU A 401 17.30 -10.48 6.04
C LEU A 401 16.48 -9.24 5.67
N PHE A 402 16.03 -9.21 4.43
CA PHE A 402 15.17 -8.15 3.93
C PHE A 402 13.86 -8.73 3.45
N ARG A 403 12.77 -8.03 3.76
CA ARG A 403 11.45 -8.33 3.23
C ARG A 403 11.17 -7.48 2.01
N VAL A 404 10.61 -8.10 0.98
CA VAL A 404 9.95 -7.43 -0.15
C VAL A 404 8.46 -7.66 0.01
N GLU A 405 7.71 -6.58 0.19
CA GLU A 405 6.27 -6.60 0.42
C GLU A 405 5.55 -5.84 -0.70
N LEU A 406 4.45 -6.39 -1.20
CA LEU A 406 3.55 -5.76 -2.16
C LEU A 406 2.17 -5.64 -1.54
N ARG A 407 1.59 -4.44 -1.61
CA ARG A 407 0.25 -4.13 -1.11
C ARG A 407 -0.67 -3.87 -2.30
N PHE A 408 -1.70 -4.70 -2.42
CA PHE A 408 -2.79 -4.57 -3.38
C PHE A 408 -4.01 -4.05 -2.65
N MET A 409 -4.57 -2.93 -3.10
CA MET A 409 -5.83 -2.37 -2.62
C MET A 409 -6.93 -2.56 -3.66
N ARG A 410 -8.17 -2.16 -3.33
CA ARG A 410 -9.32 -2.51 -4.16
C ARG A 410 -9.26 -1.93 -5.59
N PRO A 411 -8.82 -0.68 -5.82
CA PRO A 411 -8.79 -0.13 -7.18
C PRO A 411 -7.89 -0.91 -8.14
N ILE A 412 -6.70 -1.35 -7.71
CA ILE A 412 -5.82 -2.16 -8.59
C ILE A 412 -6.41 -3.55 -8.85
N MET A 413 -7.09 -4.15 -7.87
CA MET A 413 -7.79 -5.42 -8.07
C MET A 413 -8.91 -5.30 -9.10
N ARG A 414 -9.66 -4.18 -9.09
CA ARG A 414 -10.67 -3.90 -10.13
C ARG A 414 -10.02 -3.74 -11.52
N GLU A 415 -8.86 -3.07 -11.60
CA GLU A 415 -8.11 -2.97 -12.87
C GLU A 415 -7.70 -4.35 -13.39
N MET A 416 -7.18 -5.21 -12.51
CA MET A 416 -6.84 -6.60 -12.84
C MET A 416 -8.08 -7.39 -13.31
N GLN A 417 -9.20 -7.25 -12.59
CA GLN A 417 -10.48 -7.89 -12.93
C GLN A 417 -11.00 -7.43 -14.30
N ASN A 418 -10.92 -6.14 -14.60
CA ASN A 418 -11.32 -5.58 -15.89
C ASN A 418 -10.46 -6.12 -17.04
N THR A 419 -9.17 -6.37 -16.79
CA THR A 419 -8.27 -6.93 -17.81
C THR A 419 -8.54 -8.41 -18.06
N LEU A 420 -8.87 -9.17 -17.02
CA LEU A 420 -9.27 -10.58 -17.13
C LEU A 420 -10.67 -10.75 -17.71
N GLY A 421 -11.54 -9.77 -17.53
CA GLY A 421 -12.99 -9.87 -17.72
C GLY A 421 -13.68 -10.30 -16.44
N LYS A 422 -14.92 -9.82 -16.24
CA LYS A 422 -15.68 -9.94 -14.98
C LYS A 422 -15.80 -11.40 -14.47
N GLU A 423 -16.07 -12.35 -15.36
CA GLU A 423 -16.20 -13.77 -14.99
C GLU A 423 -14.84 -14.40 -14.64
N ALA A 424 -13.82 -14.18 -15.45
CA ALA A 424 -12.50 -14.75 -15.23
C ALA A 424 -11.74 -14.09 -14.06
N GLY A 425 -12.08 -12.86 -13.71
CA GLY A 425 -11.52 -12.13 -12.57
C GLY A 425 -12.37 -12.19 -11.29
N ALA A 426 -13.43 -13.00 -11.23
CA ALA A 426 -14.29 -13.10 -10.05
C ALA A 426 -13.53 -13.56 -8.79
N TRP A 427 -12.45 -14.32 -8.96
CA TRP A 427 -11.59 -14.76 -7.85
C TRP A 427 -10.86 -13.62 -7.14
N LEU A 428 -10.75 -12.43 -7.75
CA LEU A 428 -10.18 -11.23 -7.10
C LEU A 428 -11.10 -10.68 -6.01
N ASP A 429 -12.39 -11.03 -6.05
CA ASP A 429 -13.38 -10.59 -5.08
C ASP A 429 -13.53 -11.59 -3.94
N ASP A 430 -13.43 -12.90 -4.22
CA ASP A 430 -13.56 -13.96 -3.23
C ASP A 430 -12.22 -14.21 -2.51
N PRO A 431 -12.08 -13.91 -1.20
CA PRO A 431 -10.81 -14.06 -0.50
C PRO A 431 -10.31 -15.52 -0.46
N TRP A 432 -11.18 -16.53 -0.54
CA TRP A 432 -10.78 -17.94 -0.59
C TRP A 432 -10.27 -18.40 -1.95
N GLN A 433 -10.76 -17.78 -3.03
CA GLN A 433 -10.21 -18.03 -4.35
C GLN A 433 -8.92 -17.23 -4.55
N ALA A 434 -8.89 -15.98 -4.12
CA ALA A 434 -7.72 -15.11 -4.21
C ALA A 434 -6.43 -15.73 -3.66
N ILE A 435 -6.52 -16.50 -2.56
CA ILE A 435 -5.35 -17.20 -1.99
C ILE A 435 -4.78 -18.28 -2.89
N GLN A 436 -5.59 -18.88 -3.76
CA GLN A 436 -5.13 -19.83 -4.78
C GLN A 436 -4.37 -19.12 -5.90
N HIS A 437 -4.53 -17.80 -6.02
CA HIS A 437 -3.98 -16.95 -7.07
C HIS A 437 -2.90 -15.99 -6.56
N TYR A 438 -2.27 -16.26 -5.40
CA TYR A 438 -1.17 -15.42 -4.90
C TYR A 438 -0.01 -15.27 -5.89
N HIS A 439 0.29 -16.31 -6.67
CA HIS A 439 1.29 -16.21 -7.73
C HIS A 439 0.91 -15.21 -8.82
N ASP A 440 -0.39 -15.05 -9.12
CA ASP A 440 -0.86 -14.10 -10.14
C ASP A 440 -0.74 -12.66 -9.65
N PHE A 441 -1.10 -12.41 -8.39
CA PHE A 441 -0.83 -11.13 -7.72
C PHE A 441 0.67 -10.83 -7.70
N TRP A 442 1.48 -11.78 -7.24
CA TRP A 442 2.92 -11.61 -7.15
C TRP A 442 3.55 -11.34 -8.52
N ALA A 443 3.20 -12.12 -9.54
CA ALA A 443 3.67 -11.92 -10.91
C ALA A 443 3.22 -10.56 -11.48
N TYR A 444 2.01 -10.10 -11.17
CA TYR A 444 1.57 -8.74 -11.53
C TYR A 444 2.49 -7.67 -10.92
N GLY A 445 2.94 -7.90 -9.69
CA GLY A 445 3.81 -7.00 -8.94
C GLY A 445 5.28 -7.04 -9.35
N VAL A 446 5.94 -8.20 -9.34
CA VAL A 446 7.39 -8.34 -9.58
C VAL A 446 7.78 -8.91 -10.95
N GLY A 447 6.79 -9.31 -11.76
CA GLY A 447 6.98 -9.96 -13.05
C GLY A 447 7.04 -11.48 -12.95
N LEU A 448 6.94 -12.15 -14.08
CA LEU A 448 7.06 -13.61 -14.15
C LEU A 448 8.52 -14.05 -13.98
N PRO A 449 8.75 -15.24 -13.40
CA PRO A 449 10.08 -15.83 -13.41
C PRO A 449 10.47 -16.23 -14.85
N PRO A 450 11.78 -16.24 -15.19
CA PRO A 450 12.28 -16.46 -16.55
C PRO A 450 11.77 -17.72 -17.25
N GLU A 451 11.58 -18.81 -16.51
CA GLU A 451 11.07 -20.09 -17.03
C GLU A 451 9.60 -20.03 -17.46
N HIS A 452 8.84 -19.06 -16.97
CA HIS A 452 7.44 -18.83 -17.31
C HIS A 452 7.24 -17.60 -18.22
N ASP A 453 8.27 -16.78 -18.40
CA ASP A 453 8.25 -15.63 -19.28
C ASP A 453 8.60 -16.04 -20.72
N LEU A 454 7.57 -16.20 -21.55
CA LEU A 454 7.73 -16.62 -22.96
C LEU A 454 8.39 -15.54 -23.84
N ALA A 455 8.49 -14.30 -23.37
CA ALA A 455 9.19 -13.22 -24.08
C ALA A 455 9.70 -12.14 -23.09
N PRO A 456 10.80 -12.39 -22.36
CA PRO A 456 11.27 -11.53 -21.26
C PRO A 456 11.66 -10.11 -21.68
N ASP A 457 11.99 -9.94 -22.95
CA ASP A 457 12.34 -8.64 -23.51
C ASP A 457 11.13 -7.81 -23.95
N VAL A 458 9.92 -8.40 -24.01
CA VAL A 458 8.72 -7.77 -24.60
C VAL A 458 7.49 -7.84 -23.70
N THR A 459 7.32 -8.89 -22.88
CA THR A 459 6.08 -9.17 -22.17
C THR A 459 6.27 -9.31 -20.66
N HIS A 460 5.31 -8.83 -19.86
CA HIS A 460 5.13 -9.13 -18.43
C HIS A 460 6.26 -8.76 -17.43
N ARG A 461 6.78 -7.53 -17.53
CA ARG A 461 7.85 -7.01 -16.66
C ARG A 461 7.46 -6.67 -15.20
N GLY A 462 6.26 -7.02 -14.77
CA GLY A 462 5.73 -6.67 -13.45
C GLY A 462 5.45 -5.17 -13.27
N TRP A 463 4.95 -4.80 -12.10
CA TRP A 463 4.84 -3.40 -11.65
C TRP A 463 6.20 -2.82 -11.28
N MET A 464 7.05 -3.63 -10.68
CA MET A 464 8.36 -3.28 -10.19
C MET A 464 9.39 -4.34 -10.62
N ARG A 465 10.60 -3.88 -10.95
CA ARG A 465 11.71 -4.73 -11.37
C ARG A 465 13.05 -4.12 -10.98
N LEU A 466 13.89 -4.88 -10.29
CA LEU A 466 15.30 -4.51 -10.09
C LEU A 466 16.12 -4.97 -11.31
N THR A 467 16.92 -4.05 -11.86
CA THR A 467 17.68 -4.29 -13.09
C THR A 467 19.19 -4.23 -12.88
N LEU A 468 19.95 -4.82 -13.80
CA LEU A 468 21.41 -4.74 -13.85
C LEU A 468 21.85 -3.66 -14.84
N PRO A 469 22.56 -2.61 -14.39
CA PRO A 469 23.10 -1.57 -15.25
C PRO A 469 23.93 -2.13 -16.40
N GLN A 470 23.70 -1.59 -17.59
CA GLN A 470 24.49 -1.89 -18.79
C GLN A 470 25.26 -0.64 -19.20
N VAL A 471 26.60 -0.73 -19.22
CA VAL A 471 27.49 0.41 -19.51
C VAL A 471 27.19 1.03 -20.89
N ASN A 472 26.73 0.20 -21.84
CA ASN A 472 26.49 0.59 -23.23
C ASN A 472 25.02 0.90 -23.56
N ASP A 473 24.08 0.76 -22.61
CA ASP A 473 22.66 1.05 -22.83
C ASP A 473 22.15 2.07 -21.81
N LYS A 474 21.72 3.25 -22.29
CA LYS A 474 21.14 4.29 -21.43
C LYS A 474 19.66 4.06 -21.12
N THR A 475 19.00 3.18 -21.86
CA THR A 475 17.58 2.91 -21.68
C THR A 475 17.39 1.83 -20.62
N ARG A 476 17.19 2.26 -19.36
CA ARG A 476 16.98 1.37 -18.21
C ARG A 476 15.93 0.30 -18.44
N GLY A 477 14.86 0.62 -19.18
CA GLY A 477 13.85 -0.34 -19.57
C GLY A 477 14.40 -1.58 -20.28
N ARG A 478 15.49 -1.48 -21.03
CA ARG A 478 16.13 -2.59 -21.75
C ARG A 478 17.18 -3.34 -20.92
N TRP A 479 17.47 -2.87 -19.71
CA TRP A 479 18.43 -3.55 -18.85
C TRP A 479 17.92 -4.93 -18.43
N PRO A 480 18.81 -5.93 -18.32
CA PRO A 480 18.45 -7.25 -17.84
C PRO A 480 18.00 -7.17 -16.38
N THR A 481 17.17 -8.11 -15.97
CA THR A 481 16.71 -8.27 -14.59
C THR A 481 17.87 -8.71 -13.69
N ASP A 482 17.91 -8.22 -12.45
CA ASP A 482 18.92 -8.64 -11.48
C ASP A 482 18.72 -10.11 -11.04
N PRO A 483 19.79 -10.91 -10.89
CA PRO A 483 19.71 -12.27 -10.36
C PRO A 483 18.94 -12.39 -9.04
N VAL A 484 19.07 -11.45 -8.11
CA VAL A 484 18.28 -11.47 -6.87
C VAL A 484 16.80 -11.26 -7.15
N TRP A 485 16.46 -10.47 -8.17
CA TRP A 485 15.08 -10.27 -8.58
C TRP A 485 14.48 -11.52 -9.21
N HIS A 486 15.27 -12.30 -9.95
CA HIS A 486 14.83 -13.61 -10.43
C HIS A 486 14.54 -14.59 -9.30
N ILE A 487 15.23 -14.48 -8.17
CA ILE A 487 14.91 -15.26 -6.96
C ILE A 487 13.56 -14.78 -6.40
N ILE A 488 13.38 -13.47 -6.22
CA ILE A 488 12.13 -12.86 -5.74
C ILE A 488 10.92 -13.23 -6.62
N GLN A 489 11.07 -13.24 -7.94
CA GLN A 489 10.01 -13.64 -8.89
C GLN A 489 9.55 -15.09 -8.73
N ARG A 490 10.38 -15.96 -8.16
CA ARG A 490 10.09 -17.39 -7.92
C ARG A 490 9.50 -17.66 -6.55
N ALA A 491 9.06 -16.63 -5.83
CA ALA A 491 8.44 -16.82 -4.53
C ALA A 491 7.29 -17.84 -4.59
N ASP A 492 7.37 -18.81 -3.69
CA ASP A 492 6.39 -19.86 -3.54
C ASP A 492 5.44 -19.54 -2.40
N PHE A 493 4.17 -19.31 -2.72
CA PHE A 493 3.13 -19.02 -1.74
C PHE A 493 2.29 -20.26 -1.40
N GLY A 494 2.72 -21.45 -1.82
CA GLY A 494 2.02 -22.72 -1.59
C GLY A 494 0.73 -22.87 -2.41
N ALA A 495 0.54 -22.04 -3.43
CA ALA A 495 -0.63 -22.08 -4.29
C ALA A 495 -0.46 -23.15 -5.40
N TYR A 496 -1.57 -23.82 -5.75
CA TYR A 496 -1.56 -24.97 -6.64
C TYR A 496 -1.50 -24.60 -8.14
N THR A 497 -1.66 -23.33 -8.48
CA THR A 497 -1.70 -22.85 -9.87
C THR A 497 -0.43 -22.12 -10.26
N PRO A 498 0.18 -22.44 -11.42
CA PRO A 498 1.31 -21.69 -11.93
C PRO A 498 0.90 -20.24 -12.24
N PRO A 499 1.82 -19.27 -12.10
CA PRO A 499 1.50 -17.86 -12.33
C PRO A 499 1.03 -17.65 -13.77
N GLN A 500 -0.10 -16.98 -13.91
CA GLN A 500 -0.63 -16.51 -15.16
C GLN A 500 -0.14 -15.09 -15.46
N ALA A 501 0.13 -14.87 -16.74
CA ALA A 501 0.57 -13.59 -17.23
C ALA A 501 -0.59 -12.59 -17.26
N LEU A 502 -0.80 -11.88 -16.16
CA LEU A 502 -1.78 -10.79 -16.12
C LEU A 502 -1.24 -9.62 -16.95
N SER A 503 -1.75 -9.47 -18.17
CA SER A 503 -1.44 -8.32 -19.02
C SER A 503 -2.02 -7.06 -18.39
N ARG A 504 -1.37 -5.92 -18.58
CA ARG A 504 -1.99 -4.62 -18.35
C ARG A 504 -2.49 -4.11 -19.68
N SER A 505 -3.76 -4.36 -19.99
CA SER A 505 -4.43 -3.49 -20.94
C SER A 505 -4.74 -2.21 -20.17
N LYS A 506 -4.08 -1.10 -20.53
CA LYS A 506 -4.63 0.21 -20.16
C LYS A 506 -6.03 0.20 -20.75
N LEU A 507 -7.06 0.01 -19.92
CA LEU A 507 -8.42 0.20 -20.36
C LEU A 507 -8.48 1.69 -20.64
N ILE A 508 -8.21 2.08 -21.88
CA ILE A 508 -8.55 3.41 -22.33
C ILE A 508 -10.06 3.34 -22.51
N VAL A 509 -10.77 3.38 -21.39
CA VAL A 509 -12.16 3.79 -21.36
C VAL A 509 -12.09 5.26 -21.69
N HIS A 510 -12.15 5.53 -23.00
CA HIS A 510 -12.47 6.85 -23.47
C HIS A 510 -13.89 7.11 -22.99
N ASP A 511 -14.01 7.83 -21.87
CA ASP A 511 -15.27 8.46 -21.53
C ASP A 511 -15.55 9.47 -22.64
N ALA A 512 -16.55 9.16 -23.46
CA ALA A 512 -16.92 10.00 -24.58
C ALA A 512 -17.32 11.40 -24.08
N VAL A 513 -17.92 11.49 -22.89
CA VAL A 513 -18.34 12.77 -22.30
C VAL A 513 -17.14 13.62 -21.94
N ALA A 514 -16.14 13.05 -21.24
CA ALA A 514 -14.90 13.76 -20.92
C ALA A 514 -14.14 14.23 -22.18
N ILE A 515 -14.09 13.40 -23.22
CA ILE A 515 -13.46 13.77 -24.50
C ILE A 515 -14.22 14.89 -25.20
N ASP A 516 -15.55 14.81 -25.23
CA ASP A 516 -16.40 15.85 -25.83
C ASP A 516 -16.23 17.18 -25.09
N ALA A 517 -16.09 17.16 -23.76
CA ALA A 517 -15.79 18.34 -22.95
C ALA A 517 -14.42 18.94 -23.25
N GLU A 518 -13.38 18.11 -23.41
CA GLU A 518 -12.03 18.55 -23.78
C GLU A 518 -12.01 19.18 -25.19
N ILE A 519 -12.66 18.53 -26.16
CA ILE A 519 -12.83 19.06 -27.53
C ILE A 519 -13.55 20.41 -27.49
N TYR A 520 -14.62 20.54 -26.70
CA TYR A 520 -15.33 21.79 -26.54
C TYR A 520 -14.44 22.91 -25.97
N GLY A 521 -13.66 22.62 -24.93
CA GLY A 521 -12.68 23.55 -24.35
C GLY A 521 -11.62 24.00 -25.36
N LEU A 522 -11.08 23.06 -26.16
CA LEU A 522 -10.09 23.36 -27.22
C LEU A 522 -10.69 24.24 -28.34
N LEU A 523 -11.94 24.00 -28.72
CA LEU A 523 -12.64 24.83 -29.71
C LEU A 523 -12.90 26.24 -29.19
N ARG A 524 -13.23 26.41 -27.90
CA ARG A 524 -13.32 27.74 -27.27
C ARG A 524 -11.97 28.47 -27.32
N LEU A 525 -10.89 27.80 -26.92
CA LEU A 525 -9.54 28.37 -26.95
C LEU A 525 -9.13 28.77 -28.39
N ARG A 526 -9.38 27.91 -29.37
CA ARG A 526 -9.13 28.19 -30.79
C ARG A 526 -9.88 29.45 -31.25
N SER A 527 -11.15 29.59 -30.88
CA SER A 527 -11.97 30.76 -31.22
C SER A 527 -11.37 32.06 -30.67
N VAL A 528 -10.88 32.02 -29.44
CA VAL A 528 -10.18 33.14 -28.79
C VAL A 528 -8.89 33.48 -29.54
N LEU A 529 -8.07 32.49 -29.89
CA LEU A 529 -6.80 32.67 -30.60
C LEU A 529 -6.98 33.25 -32.01
N HIS A 530 -8.10 32.96 -32.67
CA HIS A 530 -8.45 33.56 -33.96
C HIS A 530 -9.09 34.95 -33.85
N GLY A 531 -9.20 35.51 -32.64
CA GLY A 531 -9.78 36.84 -32.42
C GLY A 531 -11.30 36.89 -32.60
N ARG A 532 -11.98 35.75 -32.60
CA ARG A 532 -13.43 35.66 -32.85
C ARG A 532 -14.30 35.92 -31.61
N HIS A 533 -13.66 36.22 -30.48
CA HIS A 533 -14.34 36.50 -29.20
C HIS A 533 -15.12 37.84 -29.21
N GLU A 534 -14.87 38.72 -30.18
CA GLU A 534 -15.62 39.98 -30.36
C GLU A 534 -16.91 39.78 -31.20
N GLU A 535 -17.11 38.62 -31.84
CA GLU A 535 -18.30 38.33 -32.62
C GLU A 535 -19.46 37.89 -31.71
N THR A 536 -20.50 38.73 -31.61
CA THR A 536 -21.66 38.50 -30.73
C THR A 536 -22.55 37.32 -31.12
N THR A 537 -22.22 36.58 -32.19
CA THR A 537 -23.05 35.50 -32.74
C THR A 537 -22.27 34.22 -33.01
N LEU A 538 -21.05 34.09 -32.48
CA LEU A 538 -20.25 32.89 -32.70
C LEU A 538 -20.95 31.68 -32.06
N THR A 539 -21.24 30.68 -32.89
CA THR A 539 -21.89 29.43 -32.46
C THR A 539 -20.91 28.28 -32.54
N LEU A 540 -21.06 27.27 -31.66
CA LEU A 540 -20.26 26.04 -31.69
C LEU A 540 -20.26 25.39 -33.09
N SER A 541 -21.39 25.44 -33.80
CA SER A 541 -21.54 24.88 -35.14
C SER A 541 -20.75 25.62 -36.22
N GLN A 542 -20.54 26.93 -36.09
CA GLN A 542 -19.66 27.69 -36.98
C GLN A 542 -18.19 27.35 -36.71
N GLU A 543 -17.80 27.23 -35.44
CA GLU A 543 -16.43 26.87 -35.06
C GLU A 543 -16.06 25.45 -35.45
N LEU A 544 -16.96 24.49 -35.22
CA LEU A 544 -16.79 23.11 -35.67
C LEU A 544 -16.64 23.04 -37.19
N ARG A 545 -17.43 23.82 -37.95
CA ARG A 545 -17.30 23.87 -39.41
C ARG A 545 -15.94 24.45 -39.83
N ALA A 546 -15.51 25.54 -39.21
CA ALA A 546 -14.21 26.14 -39.50
C ALA A 546 -13.06 25.18 -39.13
N PHE A 547 -13.17 24.47 -38.01
CA PHE A 547 -12.21 23.45 -37.61
C PHE A 547 -12.17 22.28 -38.59
N ALA A 548 -13.33 21.77 -39.00
CA ALA A 548 -13.42 20.67 -39.96
C ALA A 548 -12.75 21.03 -41.29
N ASN A 549 -13.02 22.22 -41.83
CA ASN A 549 -12.37 22.69 -43.06
C ASN A 549 -10.84 22.77 -42.91
N ASP A 550 -10.34 23.34 -41.80
CA ASP A 550 -8.89 23.44 -41.56
C ASP A 550 -8.23 22.05 -41.44
N MET A 551 -8.93 21.05 -40.90
CA MET A 551 -8.44 19.68 -40.81
C MET A 551 -8.45 18.97 -42.17
N GLU A 552 -9.47 19.20 -43.00
CA GLU A 552 -9.49 18.68 -44.38
C GLU A 552 -8.31 19.24 -45.19
N ASP A 553 -8.07 20.56 -45.12
CA ASP A 553 -6.91 21.19 -45.76
C ASP A 553 -5.59 20.60 -45.25
N TRP A 554 -5.50 20.33 -43.95
CA TRP A 554 -4.31 19.74 -43.34
C TRP A 554 -4.08 18.28 -43.78
N ASP A 555 -5.13 17.48 -43.86
CA ASP A 555 -5.08 16.10 -44.34
C ASP A 555 -4.69 16.04 -45.81
N GLU A 556 -5.19 16.95 -46.66
CA GLU A 556 -4.75 17.10 -48.05
C GLU A 556 -3.26 17.42 -48.14
N VAL A 557 -2.79 18.40 -47.36
CA VAL A 557 -1.36 18.80 -47.33
C VAL A 557 -0.47 17.67 -46.84
N LYS A 558 -0.93 16.85 -45.90
CA LYS A 558 -0.19 15.72 -45.35
C LYS A 558 -0.42 14.41 -46.10
N ASN A 559 -1.32 14.39 -47.08
CA ASN A 559 -1.76 13.21 -47.81
C ASN A 559 -2.17 12.07 -46.85
N ARG A 560 -2.97 12.41 -45.84
CA ARG A 560 -3.54 11.48 -44.84
C ARG A 560 -5.00 11.21 -45.19
N ASP A 561 -5.47 9.99 -44.96
CA ASP A 561 -6.88 9.62 -45.09
C ASP A 561 -7.46 9.40 -43.69
N TYR A 562 -8.20 10.38 -43.20
CA TYR A 562 -8.85 10.33 -41.89
C TYR A 562 -9.61 9.02 -41.65
N THR A 563 -10.28 8.47 -42.68
CA THR A 563 -11.02 7.21 -42.55
C THR A 563 -10.09 6.04 -42.26
N GLU A 564 -8.95 5.97 -42.94
CA GLU A 564 -7.96 4.92 -42.73
C GLU A 564 -7.26 5.06 -41.38
N GLU A 565 -7.03 6.28 -40.89
CA GLU A 565 -6.47 6.52 -39.56
C GLU A 565 -7.42 6.14 -38.43
N VAL A 566 -8.71 6.47 -38.56
CA VAL A 566 -9.75 6.00 -37.62
C VAL A 566 -9.81 4.47 -37.61
N ARG A 567 -9.68 3.83 -38.78
CA ARG A 567 -9.63 2.35 -38.88
C ARG A 567 -8.37 1.75 -38.29
N GLU A 568 -7.20 2.39 -38.48
CA GLU A 568 -5.94 1.97 -37.88
C GLU A 568 -5.99 2.13 -36.36
N LYS A 569 -6.56 3.25 -35.88
CA LYS A 569 -6.78 3.48 -34.46
C LYS A 569 -7.76 2.47 -33.87
N ALA A 570 -8.88 2.19 -34.54
CA ALA A 570 -9.82 1.16 -34.15
C ALA A 570 -9.16 -0.23 -34.07
N ARG A 571 -8.31 -0.58 -35.05
CA ARG A 571 -7.48 -1.82 -35.01
C ARG A 571 -6.55 -1.83 -33.81
N SER A 572 -5.84 -0.73 -33.56
CA SER A 572 -4.90 -0.61 -32.43
C SER A 572 -5.60 -0.71 -31.06
N LEU A 573 -6.88 -0.34 -31.00
CA LEU A 573 -7.73 -0.44 -29.82
C LEU A 573 -8.55 -1.75 -29.77
N GLY A 574 -8.36 -2.67 -30.72
CA GLY A 574 -9.10 -3.94 -30.78
C GLY A 574 -10.60 -3.79 -31.04
N ARG A 575 -11.06 -2.66 -31.60
CA ARG A 575 -12.47 -2.39 -31.92
C ARG A 575 -12.82 -2.89 -33.34
N GLY A 576 -14.09 -3.22 -33.54
CA GLY A 576 -14.60 -3.58 -34.87
C GLY A 576 -14.34 -2.47 -35.88
N VAL A 577 -13.73 -2.82 -37.02
CA VAL A 577 -13.38 -1.85 -38.07
C VAL A 577 -14.60 -1.65 -38.98
N PRO A 578 -15.10 -0.41 -39.18
CA PRO A 578 -16.18 -0.15 -40.12
C PRO A 578 -15.80 -0.64 -41.52
N LEU A 579 -16.71 -1.31 -42.24
CA LEU A 579 -16.48 -1.71 -43.63
C LEU A 579 -16.40 -0.47 -44.53
N MET A 580 -15.49 -0.46 -45.51
CA MET A 580 -15.45 0.63 -46.48
C MET A 580 -16.80 0.70 -47.24
N PRO A 581 -17.28 1.88 -47.67
CA PRO A 581 -18.43 1.99 -48.56
C PRO A 581 -18.32 1.13 -49.83
N SER A 582 -17.10 0.90 -50.31
CA SER A 582 -16.80 0.00 -51.44
C SER A 582 -16.95 -1.50 -51.14
N GLN A 583 -17.02 -1.88 -49.85
CA GLN A 583 -17.16 -3.25 -49.36
C GLN A 583 -18.60 -3.57 -48.90
N VAL A 584 -19.45 -2.55 -48.74
CA VAL A 584 -20.86 -2.70 -48.38
C VAL A 584 -21.70 -2.88 -49.66
N PHE A 585 -21.66 -4.11 -50.20
CA PHE A 585 -22.43 -4.62 -51.35
C PHE A 585 -22.14 -3.99 -52.74
N PRO A 586 -21.96 -4.82 -53.80
CA PRO A 586 -22.06 -4.31 -55.16
C PRO A 586 -23.50 -3.81 -55.40
N PRO A 587 -23.69 -2.71 -56.17
CA PRO A 587 -25.03 -2.22 -56.47
C PRO A 587 -25.86 -3.37 -57.04
N LYS A 588 -27.05 -3.61 -56.45
CA LYS A 588 -28.00 -4.60 -56.96
C LYS A 588 -28.15 -4.35 -58.46
N LYS A 589 -27.72 -5.31 -59.29
CA LYS A 589 -27.89 -5.25 -60.74
C LYS A 589 -29.34 -4.84 -61.01
N PRO A 590 -29.60 -3.86 -61.89
CA PRO A 590 -30.96 -3.42 -62.18
C PRO A 590 -31.79 -4.63 -62.54
N TYR A 591 -32.92 -4.80 -61.85
CA TYR A 591 -33.85 -5.90 -62.03
C TYR A 591 -34.25 -5.99 -63.51
N GLN A 592 -33.62 -6.90 -64.26
CA GLN A 592 -33.97 -7.14 -65.65
C GLN A 592 -35.37 -7.74 -65.68
N ARG A 593 -36.37 -6.94 -66.10
CA ARG A 593 -37.70 -7.44 -66.46
C ARG A 593 -37.53 -8.55 -67.48
N ARG A 594 -37.73 -9.81 -67.07
CA ARG A 594 -37.95 -10.93 -67.98
C ARG A 594 -39.17 -10.60 -68.85
N ARG A 595 -38.94 -10.21 -70.11
CA ARG A 595 -39.96 -10.28 -71.16
C ARG A 595 -40.31 -11.77 -71.34
N LYS A 596 -41.55 -12.13 -71.03
CA LYS A 596 -42.16 -13.37 -71.54
C LYS A 596 -42.19 -13.25 -73.07
N LEU A 597 -41.38 -14.05 -73.78
CA LEU A 597 -41.68 -14.38 -75.16
C LEU A 597 -42.83 -15.39 -75.14
N GLY A 598 -43.89 -15.08 -75.87
CA GLY A 598 -44.98 -16.00 -76.19
C GLY A 598 -44.60 -16.89 -77.36
N ASP A 599 -45.17 -18.09 -77.35
CA ASP A 599 -45.04 -19.14 -78.35
C ASP A 599 -45.59 -18.73 -79.73
N ALA A 600 -44.82 -19.08 -80.75
CA ALA A 600 -45.27 -19.59 -82.05
C ALA A 600 -44.21 -20.56 -82.58
#